data_AF-A0A402B8P5-F1
#
_entry.id   AF-A0A402B8P5-F1
#
_cell.length_a   1.000
_cell.length_b   1.000
_cell.length_c   1.000
_cell.angle_alpha   90.00
_cell.angle_beta   90.00
_cell.angle_gamma   90.00
#
_symmetry.space_group_name_H-M   'P 1'
#
loop_
_entity.id
_entity.type
_entity.pdbx_description
1 polymer ?
#
loop_
_entity_poly.entity_id
_entity_poly.type
_entity_poly.pdbx_seq_one_letter_code
_entity_poly.pdbx_strand_id
1 'polypeptide(L)'
;MTGPEYLEHIAQLLLQYGIIQKVTAEMKRHAGEELHRHATGSYLQRWEVSSACLLETLRHFLPEAPQRLVWFDAEMDDSAYEDLVRRFAAATSGEWSPEQVEYSVNADKNVGDFHCTLDVDVRGAAIHGEWTTPSLKWVANDFLDLIEHIAQTHLSGGFVAIPMHDQTMLFAYLPHSCVRDLAALLDLLEHQYPDFVTFAHTF
;
A
#
# COMPACT_ATOMS: atom_id res chain seq x y z
N MET A 1 -13.89 20.69 -9.87
CA MET A 1 -14.29 19.41 -10.48
C MET A 1 -15.34 18.74 -9.63
N THR A 2 -16.25 18.00 -10.25
CA THR A 2 -17.17 17.07 -9.59
C THR A 2 -16.48 15.72 -9.37
N GLY A 3 -16.92 14.91 -8.40
CA GLY A 3 -16.36 13.56 -8.15
C GLY A 3 -16.27 12.65 -9.40
N PRO A 4 -17.25 12.68 -10.32
CA PRO A 4 -17.16 11.92 -11.58
C PRO A 4 -16.02 12.37 -12.52
N GLU A 5 -15.74 13.68 -12.60
CA GLU A 5 -14.63 14.21 -13.41
C GLU A 5 -13.27 13.76 -12.86
N TYR A 6 -13.18 13.61 -11.54
CA TYR A 6 -11.99 13.11 -10.85
C TYR A 6 -11.69 11.64 -11.15
N LEU A 7 -12.70 10.76 -11.12
CA LEU A 7 -12.51 9.33 -11.43
C LEU A 7 -12.26 9.08 -12.92
N GLU A 8 -12.86 9.90 -13.78
CA GLU A 8 -12.56 9.88 -15.19
C GLU A 8 -11.10 10.31 -15.46
N HIS A 9 -10.58 11.29 -14.71
CA HIS A 9 -9.18 11.68 -14.80
C HIS A 9 -8.22 10.58 -14.33
N ILE A 10 -8.50 9.94 -13.18
CA ILE A 10 -7.74 8.79 -12.68
C ILE A 10 -7.74 7.65 -13.70
N ALA A 11 -8.91 7.27 -14.23
CA ALA A 11 -9.01 6.20 -15.20
C ALA A 11 -8.28 6.54 -16.52
N GLN A 12 -8.32 7.80 -16.96
CA GLN A 12 -7.56 8.26 -18.14
C GLN A 12 -6.05 8.21 -17.90
N LEU A 13 -5.58 8.56 -16.70
CA LEU A 13 -4.17 8.45 -16.34
C LEU A 13 -3.73 6.98 -16.28
N LEU A 14 -4.50 6.12 -15.62
CA LEU A 14 -4.26 4.67 -15.62
C LEU A 14 -4.19 4.09 -17.05
N LEU A 15 -5.02 4.60 -17.97
CA LEU A 15 -5.01 4.19 -19.38
C LEU A 15 -3.77 4.72 -20.12
N GLN A 16 -3.43 6.00 -19.91
CA GLN A 16 -2.27 6.64 -20.53
C GLN A 16 -0.97 5.94 -20.16
N TYR A 17 -0.86 5.48 -18.92
CA TYR A 17 0.31 4.75 -18.45
C TYR A 17 0.23 3.23 -18.74
N GLY A 18 -0.86 2.73 -19.32
CA GLY A 18 -0.96 1.32 -19.70
C GLY A 18 -1.17 0.35 -18.54
N ILE A 19 -1.49 0.86 -17.34
CA ILE A 19 -1.96 0.04 -16.21
C ILE A 19 -3.27 -0.66 -16.59
N ILE A 20 -4.10 0.03 -17.37
CA ILE A 20 -5.37 -0.49 -17.89
C ILE A 20 -5.38 -0.37 -19.41
N GLN A 21 -6.00 -1.33 -20.10
CA GLN A 21 -6.03 -1.34 -21.56
C GLN A 21 -7.11 -0.42 -22.17
N LYS A 22 -8.17 -0.10 -21.40
CA LYS A 22 -9.28 0.77 -21.83
C LYS A 22 -10.09 1.27 -20.63
N VAL A 23 -10.70 2.43 -20.77
CA VAL A 23 -11.75 2.92 -19.86
C VAL A 23 -13.12 2.49 -20.41
N THR A 24 -13.81 1.56 -19.73
CA THR A 24 -15.14 1.06 -20.18
C THR A 24 -16.29 1.87 -19.59
N ALA A 25 -17.47 1.79 -20.21
CA ALA A 25 -18.68 2.43 -19.69
C ALA A 25 -19.12 1.82 -18.34
N GLU A 26 -18.85 0.53 -18.12
CA GLU A 26 -19.18 -0.17 -16.89
C GLU A 26 -18.34 0.29 -15.72
N MET A 27 -17.05 0.57 -15.95
CA MET A 27 -16.18 1.18 -14.96
C MET A 27 -16.65 2.58 -14.55
N LYS A 28 -17.02 3.42 -15.52
CA LYS A 28 -17.55 4.75 -15.24
C LYS A 28 -18.86 4.67 -14.44
N ARG A 29 -19.72 3.70 -14.77
CA ARG A 29 -20.97 3.43 -14.04
C ARG A 29 -20.68 3.02 -12.59
N HIS A 30 -19.80 2.04 -12.37
CA HIS A 30 -19.45 1.59 -11.02
C HIS A 30 -18.80 2.68 -10.18
N ALA A 31 -17.83 3.40 -10.75
CA ALA A 31 -17.19 4.54 -10.11
C ALA A 31 -18.21 5.63 -9.71
N GLY A 32 -19.18 5.91 -10.59
CA GLY A 32 -20.29 6.81 -10.32
C GLY A 32 -21.29 6.30 -9.26
N GLU A 33 -21.57 4.99 -9.25
CA GLU A 33 -22.45 4.36 -8.27
C GLU A 33 -21.83 4.32 -6.87
N GLU A 34 -20.53 4.08 -6.75
CA GLU A 34 -19.80 4.16 -5.48
C GLU A 34 -19.74 5.60 -4.97
N LEU A 35 -19.37 6.56 -5.84
CA LEU A 35 -19.46 7.99 -5.52
C LEU A 35 -20.85 8.37 -5.01
N HIS A 36 -21.91 7.90 -5.68
CA HIS A 36 -23.28 8.20 -5.29
C HIS A 36 -23.68 7.54 -3.97
N ARG A 37 -23.29 6.28 -3.76
CA ARG A 37 -23.54 5.53 -2.51
C ARG A 37 -22.85 6.18 -1.33
N HIS A 38 -21.59 6.59 -1.49
CA HIS A 38 -20.83 7.25 -0.45
C HIS A 38 -21.24 8.72 -0.26
N ALA A 39 -21.72 9.41 -1.30
CA ALA A 39 -22.28 10.76 -1.16
C ALA A 39 -23.66 10.79 -0.46
N THR A 40 -24.37 9.66 -0.42
CA THR A 40 -25.73 9.55 0.18
C THR A 40 -25.72 8.91 1.57
N GLY A 41 -24.65 8.20 1.95
CA GLY A 41 -24.42 7.68 3.30
C GLY A 41 -23.63 8.68 4.16
N SER A 42 -24.31 9.32 5.12
CA SER A 42 -23.78 10.11 6.26
C SER A 42 -22.28 10.46 6.29
N TYR A 43 -21.96 11.76 6.22
CA TYR A 43 -20.72 12.42 6.72
C TYR A 43 -19.36 11.77 6.45
N LEU A 44 -19.25 10.82 5.51
CA LEU A 44 -17.95 10.38 5.05
C LEU A 44 -17.29 11.56 4.35
N GLN A 45 -16.10 11.92 4.81
CA GLN A 45 -15.37 13.06 4.26
C GLN A 45 -14.99 12.72 2.81
N ARG A 46 -14.95 13.72 1.92
CA ARG A 46 -14.80 13.52 0.46
C ARG A 46 -13.66 12.59 0.04
N TRP A 47 -12.65 12.40 0.89
CA TRP A 47 -11.45 11.59 0.65
C TRP A 47 -11.62 10.10 0.97
N GLU A 48 -12.49 9.69 1.92
CA GLU A 48 -12.82 8.25 2.13
C GLU A 48 -13.43 7.66 0.87
N VAL A 49 -14.20 8.50 0.17
CA VAL A 49 -14.76 8.20 -1.14
C VAL A 49 -13.66 8.07 -2.20
N SER A 50 -12.60 8.86 -2.13
CA SER A 50 -11.49 8.80 -3.09
C SER A 50 -10.63 7.54 -2.93
N SER A 51 -10.28 7.14 -1.70
CA SER A 51 -9.53 5.90 -1.45
C SER A 51 -10.38 4.66 -1.73
N ALA A 52 -11.67 4.66 -1.35
CA ALA A 52 -12.61 3.59 -1.70
C ALA A 52 -12.81 3.47 -3.21
N CYS A 53 -12.92 4.60 -3.93
CA CYS A 53 -13.00 4.60 -5.38
C CYS A 53 -11.70 4.14 -6.03
N LEU A 54 -10.52 4.54 -5.52
CA LEU A 54 -9.23 4.05 -6.02
C LEU A 54 -9.08 2.55 -5.78
N LEU A 55 -9.47 2.06 -4.60
CA LEU A 55 -9.52 0.63 -4.28
C LEU A 55 -10.44 -0.15 -5.22
N GLU A 56 -11.66 0.34 -5.47
CA GLU A 56 -12.58 -0.34 -6.40
C GLU A 56 -12.13 -0.25 -7.86
N THR A 57 -11.52 0.88 -8.23
CA THR A 57 -10.85 1.07 -9.50
C THR A 57 -9.76 -0.01 -9.64
N LEU A 58 -8.86 -0.13 -8.66
CA LEU A 58 -7.83 -1.17 -8.63
C LEU A 58 -8.43 -2.58 -8.67
N ARG A 59 -9.47 -2.89 -7.90
CA ARG A 59 -10.17 -4.19 -7.89
C ARG A 59 -10.77 -4.55 -9.25
N HIS A 60 -11.33 -3.58 -9.95
CA HIS A 60 -11.92 -3.80 -11.27
C HIS A 60 -10.85 -4.04 -12.34
N PHE A 61 -9.71 -3.36 -12.23
CA PHE A 61 -8.62 -3.47 -13.19
C PHE A 61 -7.65 -4.61 -12.97
N LEU A 62 -7.56 -5.03 -11.72
CA LEU A 62 -6.71 -6.09 -11.26
C LEU A 62 -7.62 -7.04 -10.49
N PRO A 63 -8.32 -7.96 -11.17
CA PRO A 63 -9.26 -8.87 -10.49
C PRO A 63 -8.57 -9.75 -9.41
N GLU A 64 -7.24 -9.90 -9.49
CA GLU A 64 -6.42 -10.52 -8.44
C GLU A 64 -6.03 -9.56 -7.30
N ALA A 65 -6.24 -8.25 -7.45
CA ALA A 65 -5.82 -7.24 -6.48
C ALA A 65 -6.31 -7.48 -5.06
N PRO A 66 -7.54 -7.94 -4.76
CA PRO A 66 -7.93 -8.16 -3.36
C PRO A 66 -6.96 -9.06 -2.58
N GLN A 67 -6.33 -10.02 -3.25
CA GLN A 67 -5.35 -10.93 -2.66
C GLN A 67 -3.94 -10.34 -2.65
N ARG A 68 -3.71 -9.23 -3.37
CA ARG A 68 -2.45 -8.50 -3.51
C ARG A 68 -2.42 -7.20 -2.70
N LEU A 69 -3.40 -6.99 -1.84
CA LEU A 69 -3.46 -5.84 -0.93
C LEU A 69 -2.96 -6.24 0.46
N VAL A 70 -2.17 -5.36 1.06
CA VAL A 70 -1.72 -5.46 2.44
C VAL A 70 -2.31 -4.29 3.20
N TRP A 71 -3.18 -4.59 4.16
CA TRP A 71 -3.85 -3.59 4.98
C TRP A 71 -3.54 -3.84 6.46
N PHE A 72 -3.16 -2.78 7.16
CA PHE A 72 -2.87 -2.83 8.60
C PHE A 72 -3.03 -1.45 9.25
N ASP A 73 -3.22 -1.48 10.55
CA ASP A 73 -3.05 -0.32 11.42
C ASP A 73 -1.55 -0.18 11.73
N ALA A 74 -1.00 1.02 11.60
CA ALA A 74 0.38 1.33 11.94
C ALA A 74 0.60 1.26 13.45
N GLU A 75 -0.45 1.41 14.27
CA GLU A 75 -0.39 1.09 15.69
C GLU A 75 -0.32 -0.44 15.88
N MET A 76 0.71 -0.91 16.57
CA MET A 76 1.07 -2.33 16.66
C MET A 76 1.05 -2.88 18.09
N ASP A 77 0.84 -4.20 18.17
CA ASP A 77 1.22 -5.03 19.32
C ASP A 77 2.63 -5.62 19.16
N ASP A 78 3.19 -6.15 20.25
CA ASP A 78 4.58 -6.64 20.34
C ASP A 78 4.93 -7.79 19.36
N SER A 79 3.94 -8.41 18.68
CA SER A 79 4.12 -9.53 17.75
C SER A 79 3.90 -9.20 16.27
N ALA A 80 3.64 -7.94 15.94
CA ALA A 80 3.02 -7.64 14.65
C ALA A 80 3.97 -7.62 13.43
N TYR A 81 5.30 -7.54 13.58
CA TYR A 81 6.21 -7.53 12.42
C TYR A 81 6.24 -8.87 11.65
N GLU A 82 6.28 -10.01 12.36
CA GLU A 82 6.26 -11.32 11.69
C GLU A 82 4.95 -11.51 10.91
N ASP A 83 3.82 -11.14 11.52
CA ASP A 83 2.51 -11.19 10.87
C ASP A 83 2.44 -10.25 9.66
N LEU A 84 3.02 -9.05 9.75
CA LEU A 84 3.12 -8.13 8.62
C LEU A 84 3.95 -8.71 7.48
N VAL A 85 5.12 -9.30 7.76
CA VAL A 85 5.95 -9.97 6.75
C VAL A 85 5.15 -11.06 6.04
N ARG A 86 4.40 -11.87 6.79
CA ARG A 86 3.52 -12.91 6.23
C ARG A 86 2.42 -12.34 5.34
N ARG A 87 1.82 -11.20 5.72
CA ARG A 87 0.82 -10.49 4.88
C ARG A 87 1.44 -9.95 3.59
N PHE A 88 2.61 -9.32 3.68
CA PHE A 88 3.36 -8.86 2.50
C PHE A 88 3.70 -10.02 1.58
N ALA A 89 4.16 -11.16 2.12
CA ALA A 89 4.42 -12.35 1.33
C ALA A 89 3.17 -12.92 0.65
N ALA A 90 2.06 -13.04 1.37
CA ALA A 90 0.79 -13.50 0.81
C ALA A 90 0.32 -12.62 -0.36
N ALA A 91 0.51 -11.30 -0.26
CA ALA A 91 0.17 -10.35 -1.32
C ALA A 91 0.92 -10.57 -2.63
N THR A 92 2.05 -11.28 -2.59
CA THR A 92 2.82 -11.61 -3.80
C THR A 92 2.31 -12.83 -4.54
N SER A 93 1.21 -13.45 -4.09
CA SER A 93 0.68 -14.68 -4.69
C SER A 93 1.70 -15.83 -4.72
N GLY A 94 2.56 -15.89 -3.70
CA GLY A 94 3.57 -16.96 -3.54
C GLY A 94 4.87 -16.74 -4.31
N GLU A 95 5.15 -15.52 -4.80
CA GLU A 95 6.48 -15.22 -5.36
C GLU A 95 7.62 -15.37 -4.35
N TRP A 96 7.29 -15.22 -3.08
CA TRP A 96 8.09 -15.65 -1.95
C TRP A 96 7.20 -16.20 -0.85
N SER A 97 7.74 -17.18 -0.13
CA SER A 97 7.14 -17.75 1.06
C SER A 97 8.19 -17.62 2.14
N PRO A 98 7.93 -16.86 3.21
CA PRO A 98 8.90 -16.69 4.26
C PRO A 98 8.81 -17.95 5.13
N GLU A 99 9.46 -19.03 4.67
CA GLU A 99 9.47 -20.32 5.37
C GLU A 99 10.18 -20.23 6.72
N GLN A 100 11.06 -19.23 6.85
CA GLN A 100 11.79 -18.88 8.05
C GLN A 100 11.64 -17.37 8.20
N VAL A 101 10.73 -16.93 9.07
CA VAL A 101 10.74 -15.56 9.59
C VAL A 101 11.32 -15.64 10.98
N GLU A 102 12.53 -15.14 11.16
CA GLU A 102 13.06 -14.92 12.50
C GLU A 102 13.03 -13.43 12.78
N TYR A 103 12.18 -13.05 13.74
CA TYR A 103 12.10 -11.69 14.26
C TYR A 103 12.65 -11.66 15.68
N SER A 104 13.59 -10.76 15.93
CA SER A 104 14.15 -10.58 17.27
C SER A 104 14.18 -9.11 17.64
N VAL A 105 13.93 -8.82 18.92
CA VAL A 105 14.01 -7.48 19.49
C VAL A 105 15.02 -7.48 20.62
N ASN A 106 16.08 -6.71 20.45
CA ASN A 106 17.01 -6.40 21.53
C ASN A 106 16.74 -4.98 22.02
N ALA A 107 16.15 -4.88 23.20
CA ALA A 107 16.04 -3.60 23.90
C ALA A 107 17.41 -3.24 24.48
N ASP A 108 18.11 -2.31 23.83
CA ASP A 108 19.31 -1.75 24.44
C ASP A 108 18.88 -0.81 25.57
N LYS A 109 19.01 -1.30 26.80
CA LYS A 109 18.56 -0.62 28.03
C LYS A 109 19.18 0.77 28.21
N ASN A 110 20.21 1.12 27.43
CA ASN A 110 20.93 2.38 27.53
C ASN A 110 20.59 3.42 26.45
N VAL A 111 19.86 3.04 25.39
CA VAL A 111 19.71 3.91 24.20
C VAL A 111 18.25 4.34 23.94
N GLY A 112 17.27 3.66 24.54
CA GLY A 112 15.85 4.02 24.36
C GLY A 112 15.25 3.57 23.03
N ASP A 113 16.08 3.02 22.14
CA ASP A 113 15.68 2.41 20.87
C ASP A 113 15.65 0.88 20.97
N PHE A 114 14.74 0.29 20.20
CA PHE A 114 14.64 -1.14 19.99
C PHE A 114 15.39 -1.49 18.71
N HIS A 115 16.31 -2.44 18.80
CA HIS A 115 16.96 -2.99 17.62
C HIS A 115 16.23 -4.26 17.18
N CYS A 116 15.78 -4.23 15.93
CA CYS A 116 14.97 -5.28 15.33
C CYS A 116 15.73 -5.94 14.18
N THR A 117 15.60 -7.26 14.05
CA THR A 117 16.17 -8.03 12.94
C THR A 117 15.09 -8.86 12.26
N LEU A 118 15.26 -9.09 10.96
CA LEU A 118 14.41 -9.95 10.13
C LEU A 118 15.30 -10.83 9.25
N ASP A 119 15.18 -12.14 9.43
CA ASP A 119 15.75 -13.12 8.51
C ASP A 119 14.62 -13.77 7.70
N VAL A 120 14.74 -13.76 6.37
CA VAL A 120 13.75 -14.33 5.43
C VAL A 120 14.42 -14.99 4.22
N ASP A 121 13.84 -16.10 3.74
CA ASP A 121 14.21 -16.70 2.46
C ASP A 121 13.31 -16.18 1.33
N VAL A 122 13.92 -15.62 0.29
CA VAL A 122 13.25 -15.14 -0.91
C VAL A 122 13.81 -15.87 -2.13
N ARG A 123 13.08 -16.88 -2.60
CA ARG A 123 13.45 -17.70 -3.78
C ARG A 123 14.83 -18.38 -3.64
N GLY A 124 15.15 -18.85 -2.44
CA GLY A 124 16.43 -19.49 -2.10
C GLY A 124 17.55 -18.51 -1.77
N ALA A 125 17.26 -17.21 -1.71
CA ALA A 125 18.19 -16.19 -1.22
C ALA A 125 17.85 -15.86 0.24
N ALA A 126 18.79 -16.09 1.15
CA ALA A 126 18.68 -15.64 2.52
C ALA A 126 18.90 -14.13 2.58
N ILE A 127 17.90 -13.40 3.07
CA ILE A 127 17.92 -11.96 3.27
C ILE A 127 17.90 -11.71 4.77
N HIS A 128 18.86 -10.89 5.21
CA HIS A 128 18.94 -10.37 6.56
C HIS A 128 18.71 -8.87 6.52
N GLY A 129 17.77 -8.38 7.31
CA GLY A 129 17.48 -6.96 7.47
C GLY A 129 17.53 -6.56 8.94
N GLU A 130 17.99 -5.35 9.19
CA GLU A 130 18.08 -4.76 10.52
C GLU A 130 17.48 -3.36 10.48
N TRP A 131 16.78 -2.99 11.54
CA TRP A 131 16.30 -1.62 11.74
C TRP A 131 16.28 -1.26 13.21
N THR A 132 16.10 0.04 13.47
CA THR A 132 15.91 0.57 14.81
C THR A 132 14.60 1.33 14.89
N THR A 133 13.89 1.20 16.00
CA THR A 133 12.69 2.00 16.25
C THR A 133 12.68 2.54 17.68
N PRO A 134 12.27 3.80 17.90
CA PRO A 134 12.11 4.34 19.25
C PRO A 134 10.91 3.72 19.98
N SER A 135 10.02 3.00 19.27
CA SER A 135 8.81 2.43 19.83
C SER A 135 8.33 1.22 19.03
N LEU A 136 8.02 0.11 19.72
CA LEU A 136 7.36 -1.05 19.12
C LEU A 136 5.86 -0.83 18.88
N LYS A 137 5.29 0.28 19.40
CA LYS A 137 3.88 0.62 19.18
C LYS A 137 3.55 1.05 17.76
N TRP A 138 4.56 1.34 16.94
CA TRP A 138 4.38 1.83 15.59
C TRP A 138 5.19 0.97 14.61
N VAL A 139 4.66 0.76 13.42
CA VAL A 139 5.45 0.23 12.30
C VAL A 139 6.53 1.23 11.96
N ALA A 140 7.79 0.78 11.99
CA ALA A 140 8.94 1.60 11.64
C ALA A 140 9.00 1.81 10.11
N ASN A 141 9.29 3.04 9.68
CA ASN A 141 9.50 3.35 8.26
C ASN A 141 10.67 2.51 7.69
N ASP A 142 11.76 2.35 8.45
CA ASP A 142 12.90 1.50 8.07
C ASP A 142 12.50 0.04 7.78
N PHE A 143 11.48 -0.49 8.46
CA PHE A 143 10.95 -1.82 8.15
C PHE A 143 10.21 -1.82 6.80
N LEU A 144 9.43 -0.78 6.51
CA LEU A 144 8.74 -0.66 5.23
C LEU A 144 9.75 -0.48 4.08
N ASP A 145 10.82 0.27 4.30
CA ASP A 145 11.92 0.43 3.35
C ASP A 145 12.62 -0.92 3.07
N LEU A 146 12.80 -1.75 4.10
CA LEU A 146 13.32 -3.11 3.94
C LEU A 146 12.39 -3.97 3.07
N ILE A 147 11.07 -3.93 3.32
CA ILE A 147 10.09 -4.67 2.50
C ILE A 147 10.09 -4.18 1.05
N GLU A 148 10.17 -2.87 0.84
CA GLU A 148 10.26 -2.30 -0.51
C GLU A 148 11.55 -2.74 -1.20
N HIS A 149 12.69 -2.72 -0.50
CA HIS A 149 13.97 -3.18 -1.03
C HIS A 149 13.93 -4.65 -1.46
N ILE A 150 13.32 -5.52 -0.64
CA ILE A 150 13.11 -6.94 -0.98
C ILE A 150 12.29 -7.04 -2.27
N ALA A 151 11.19 -6.29 -2.38
CA ALA A 151 10.33 -6.33 -3.54
C ALA A 151 11.06 -5.88 -4.82
N GLN A 152 11.75 -4.74 -4.76
CA GLN A 152 12.49 -4.18 -5.90
C GLN A 152 13.64 -5.07 -6.39
N THR A 153 14.28 -5.82 -5.49
CA THR A 153 15.50 -6.57 -5.81
C THR A 153 15.21 -8.02 -6.18
N HIS A 154 14.20 -8.65 -5.56
CA HIS A 154 14.02 -10.10 -5.63
C HIS A 154 12.67 -10.56 -6.23
N LEU A 155 11.68 -9.68 -6.28
CA LEU A 155 10.34 -10.00 -6.76
C LEU A 155 10.10 -9.49 -8.18
N SER A 156 9.00 -9.92 -8.81
CA SER A 156 8.63 -9.47 -10.17
C SER A 156 7.85 -8.15 -10.16
N GLY A 157 7.48 -7.66 -8.98
CA GLY A 157 6.70 -6.46 -8.74
C GLY A 157 7.15 -5.70 -7.51
N GLY A 158 6.46 -4.61 -7.22
CA GLY A 158 6.71 -3.74 -6.07
C GLY A 158 5.43 -3.41 -5.32
N PHE A 159 5.60 -2.96 -4.08
CA PHE A 159 4.50 -2.43 -3.29
C PHE A 159 4.35 -0.94 -3.55
N VAL A 160 3.12 -0.50 -3.82
CA VAL A 160 2.76 0.92 -3.87
C VAL A 160 1.93 1.24 -2.65
N ALA A 161 2.38 2.21 -1.85
CA ALA A 161 1.57 2.77 -0.77
C ALA A 161 0.37 3.52 -1.37
N ILE A 162 -0.82 3.16 -0.93
CA ILE A 162 -2.06 3.85 -1.27
C ILE A 162 -2.38 4.78 -0.11
N PRO A 163 -2.53 6.10 -0.35
CA PRO A 163 -2.88 7.04 0.71
C PRO A 163 -4.17 6.64 1.42
N MET A 164 -4.06 6.51 2.74
CA MET A 164 -5.14 6.23 3.67
C MET A 164 -5.13 7.28 4.78
N HIS A 165 -6.11 7.23 5.68
CA HIS A 165 -6.27 8.17 6.78
C HIS A 165 -5.77 7.60 8.09
N ASP A 166 -5.50 8.52 9.02
CA ASP A 166 -5.10 8.23 10.38
C ASP A 166 -3.84 7.36 10.42
N GLN A 167 -3.89 6.27 11.18
CA GLN A 167 -2.79 5.34 11.40
C GLN A 167 -2.90 4.14 10.46
N THR A 168 -3.86 4.13 9.53
CA THR A 168 -4.07 3.00 8.63
C THR A 168 -3.13 3.07 7.43
N MET A 169 -2.52 1.94 7.09
CA MET A 169 -1.67 1.78 5.92
C MET A 169 -2.27 0.76 4.94
N LEU A 170 -2.16 1.05 3.65
CA LEU A 170 -2.58 0.16 2.58
C LEU A 170 -1.49 0.11 1.51
N PHE A 171 -1.05 -1.10 1.18
CA PHE A 171 -0.14 -1.33 0.07
C PHE A 171 -0.79 -2.22 -0.99
N ALA A 172 -0.48 -1.98 -2.25
CA ALA A 172 -0.83 -2.86 -3.36
C ALA A 172 0.43 -3.43 -4.01
N TYR A 173 0.51 -4.75 -4.12
CA TYR A 173 1.57 -5.43 -4.86
C TYR A 173 1.24 -5.50 -6.35
N LEU A 174 2.06 -4.84 -7.17
CA LEU A 174 1.83 -4.65 -8.59
C LEU A 174 3.09 -4.99 -9.42
N PRO A 175 2.97 -5.40 -10.69
CA PRO A 175 4.12 -5.49 -11.59
C PRO A 175 4.88 -4.16 -11.64
N HIS A 176 6.21 -4.18 -11.73
CA HIS A 176 7.03 -2.96 -11.67
C HIS A 176 6.64 -1.88 -12.68
N SER A 177 6.18 -2.28 -13.88
CA SER A 177 5.64 -1.35 -14.86
C SER A 177 4.49 -0.52 -14.29
N CYS A 178 3.57 -1.17 -13.57
CA CYS A 178 2.41 -0.53 -12.96
C CYS A 178 2.77 0.25 -11.69
N VAL A 179 3.79 -0.19 -10.94
CA VAL A 179 4.26 0.49 -9.71
C VAL A 179 4.67 1.92 -10.02
N ARG A 180 5.59 2.10 -10.97
CA ARG A 180 6.09 3.43 -11.37
C ARG A 180 4.96 4.34 -11.82
N ASP A 181 4.06 3.78 -12.63
CA ASP A 181 2.99 4.51 -13.25
C ASP A 181 1.91 4.91 -12.23
N LEU A 182 1.61 4.05 -11.26
CA LEU A 182 0.70 4.38 -10.15
C LEU A 182 1.35 5.35 -9.17
N ALA A 183 2.64 5.23 -8.86
CA ALA A 183 3.35 6.17 -8.00
C ALA A 183 3.36 7.58 -8.62
N ALA A 184 3.65 7.71 -9.91
CA ALA A 184 3.58 8.99 -10.63
C ALA A 184 2.17 9.58 -10.65
N LEU A 185 1.14 8.73 -10.75
CA LEU A 185 -0.25 9.15 -10.64
C LEU A 185 -0.57 9.67 -9.25
N LEU A 186 -0.19 8.95 -8.19
CA LEU A 186 -0.43 9.36 -6.81
C LEU A 186 0.28 10.69 -6.49
N ASP A 187 1.52 10.86 -6.93
CA ASP A 187 2.28 12.10 -6.81
C ASP A 187 1.60 13.26 -7.54
N LEU A 188 1.11 13.03 -8.77
CA LEU A 188 0.35 14.05 -9.50
C LEU A 188 -0.95 14.43 -8.77
N LEU A 189 -1.65 13.45 -8.21
CA LEU A 189 -2.89 13.67 -7.46
C LEU A 189 -2.62 14.46 -6.18
N GLU A 190 -1.53 14.16 -5.48
CA GLU A 190 -1.06 14.93 -4.32
C GLU A 190 -0.84 16.40 -4.67
N HIS A 191 -0.11 16.67 -5.76
CA HIS A 191 0.20 18.02 -6.20
C HIS A 191 -1.04 18.80 -6.67
N GLN A 192 -1.96 18.13 -7.39
CA GLN A 192 -3.17 18.78 -7.91
C GLN A 192 -4.27 18.92 -6.86
N TYR A 193 -4.31 18.01 -5.90
CA TYR A 193 -5.32 17.92 -4.86
C TYR A 193 -4.63 17.71 -3.51
N PRO A 194 -4.06 18.75 -2.87
CA PRO A 194 -3.35 18.59 -1.59
C PRO A 194 -4.22 17.92 -0.52
N ASP A 195 -5.53 18.18 -0.54
CA ASP A 195 -6.53 17.55 0.33
C ASP A 195 -6.60 16.00 0.16
N PHE A 196 -6.05 15.46 -0.92
CA PHE A 196 -5.97 14.02 -1.21
C PHE A 196 -4.91 13.30 -0.36
N VAL A 197 -3.85 14.00 0.08
CA VAL A 197 -2.67 13.35 0.70
C VAL A 197 -2.27 13.96 2.05
N THR A 198 -3.04 14.92 2.58
CA THR A 198 -2.67 15.73 3.77
C THR A 198 -2.24 15.01 5.07
N PHE A 199 -2.10 13.69 5.12
CA PHE A 199 -1.49 12.97 6.26
C PHE A 199 -0.41 11.93 5.92
N ALA A 200 -0.09 11.65 4.65
CA ALA A 200 0.87 10.58 4.31
C ALA A 200 2.34 10.89 4.68
N HIS A 201 2.66 12.14 5.04
CA HIS A 201 4.02 12.59 5.35
C HIS A 201 4.26 12.99 6.82
N THR A 202 3.37 12.60 7.75
CA THR A 202 3.51 13.00 9.17
C THR A 202 3.64 11.80 10.11
N PHE A 203 4.61 10.91 9.88
CA PHE A 203 5.04 9.91 10.88
C PHE A 203 6.56 9.69 10.81
#